data_AF-A0A3N4YMV8-F1
#
_entry.id   AF-A0A3N4YMV8-F1
#
_cell.length_a   1.000
_cell.length_b   1.000
_cell.length_c   1.000
_cell.angle_alpha   90.00
_cell.angle_beta   90.00
_cell.angle_gamma   90.00
#
_symmetry.space_group_name_H-M   'P 1'
#
loop_
_entity.id
_entity.type
_entity.pdbx_description
1 polymer ?
#
loop_
_entity_poly.entity_id
_entity_poly.type
_entity_poly.pdbx_seq_one_letter_code
_entity_poly.pdbx_strand_id
1 'polypeptide(L)'
;MTALTHLTSMSTTTPPNESDPVDRPPERTVTAGTLRIELWYLGREPEPWPDRGARHRYSYRVTDTATRSRDEGDERTREEVSVAVGSDLRSGVGAPVDPDETMCSLVAFLSAAGEAYAWTMRNPSTPSENLGLFPDWLNEAAYMNLSELAVLEASLNPDLGPDDDELEAAFLAAAETPGSPASWPPATWYDIVFLQDDEGHQIVDLIDTQGVEAATERLAAYDYGTETRDTALFHGHYYDEPPGSVDGHSIEDGDYVLTWNAGLGHVNLLRRFDPTDEPPAFWPDRTARLAPHTPTGLPEEPPNRHPSATRRSHSPGL
;
A
#
# COMPACT_ATOMS: atom_id res chain seq x y z
N MET A 1 -49.97 -11.69 -40.47
CA MET A 1 -50.28 -12.41 -39.22
C MET A 1 -48.97 -12.60 -38.49
N THR A 2 -48.85 -11.93 -37.36
CA THR A 2 -47.62 -11.53 -36.68
C THR A 2 -47.15 -12.62 -35.73
N ALA A 3 -45.87 -12.98 -35.77
CA ALA A 3 -45.22 -13.81 -34.74
C ALA A 3 -44.83 -12.90 -33.57
N LEU A 4 -45.47 -13.12 -32.41
CA LEU A 4 -45.12 -12.51 -31.13
C LEU A 4 -44.25 -13.51 -30.37
N THR A 5 -42.95 -13.21 -30.28
CA THR A 5 -42.01 -13.90 -29.40
C THR A 5 -42.27 -13.43 -27.97
N HIS A 6 -42.87 -14.29 -27.14
CA HIS A 6 -42.87 -14.11 -25.69
C HIS A 6 -41.49 -14.51 -25.16
N LEU A 7 -40.70 -13.53 -24.68
CA LEU A 7 -39.63 -13.79 -23.74
C LEU A 7 -40.27 -14.17 -22.40
N THR A 8 -40.19 -15.44 -22.05
CA THR A 8 -40.40 -15.89 -20.68
C THR A 8 -39.24 -15.36 -19.83
N SER A 9 -39.54 -14.42 -18.94
CA SER A 9 -38.67 -14.05 -17.83
C SER A 9 -38.24 -15.31 -17.08
N MET A 10 -36.99 -15.72 -17.24
CA MET A 10 -36.36 -16.59 -16.26
C MET A 10 -35.95 -15.70 -15.10
N SER A 11 -36.75 -15.76 -14.04
CA SER A 11 -36.37 -15.28 -12.72
C SER A 11 -34.98 -15.82 -12.40
N THR A 12 -34.02 -14.93 -12.25
CA THR A 12 -32.71 -15.23 -11.66
C THR A 12 -33.00 -15.68 -10.23
N THR A 13 -33.14 -16.99 -10.05
CA THR A 13 -33.05 -17.62 -8.74
C THR A 13 -31.62 -17.40 -8.28
N THR A 14 -31.44 -16.35 -7.48
CA THR A 14 -30.28 -16.18 -6.61
C THR A 14 -30.05 -17.53 -5.91
N PRO A 15 -28.92 -18.22 -6.17
CA PRO A 15 -28.60 -19.39 -5.36
C PRO A 15 -28.52 -18.94 -3.90
N PRO A 16 -28.96 -19.79 -2.96
CA PRO A 16 -29.03 -19.41 -1.56
C PRO A 16 -27.63 -19.03 -1.09
N ASN A 17 -27.54 -17.83 -0.51
CA ASN A 17 -26.40 -17.26 0.19
C ASN A 17 -25.51 -18.37 0.80
N GLU A 18 -24.41 -18.69 0.11
CA GLU A 18 -23.39 -19.64 0.56
C GLU A 18 -22.64 -18.92 1.69
N SER A 19 -23.27 -18.95 2.87
CA SER A 19 -22.79 -18.56 4.19
C SER A 19 -21.54 -17.68 4.18
N ASP A 20 -21.76 -16.38 4.28
CA ASP A 20 -20.77 -15.39 4.70
C ASP A 20 -19.83 -16.01 5.77
N PRO A 21 -18.51 -16.14 5.54
CA PRO A 21 -17.59 -16.89 6.40
C PRO A 21 -17.36 -16.26 7.80
N VAL A 22 -18.22 -15.32 8.21
CA VAL A 22 -18.06 -14.43 9.37
C VAL A 22 -18.18 -15.17 10.72
N ASP A 23 -18.75 -16.38 10.77
CA ASP A 23 -18.94 -17.11 12.04
C ASP A 23 -17.71 -17.92 12.50
N ARG A 24 -16.68 -18.12 11.67
CA ARG A 24 -15.44 -18.82 12.03
C ARG A 24 -14.24 -17.88 11.91
N PRO A 25 -13.27 -17.90 12.86
CA PRO A 25 -12.05 -17.12 12.70
C PRO A 25 -11.31 -17.51 11.41
N PRO A 26 -10.67 -16.54 10.72
CA PRO A 26 -9.84 -16.83 9.57
C PRO A 26 -8.69 -17.77 9.97
N GLU A 27 -8.32 -18.66 9.04
CA GLU A 27 -7.14 -19.53 9.20
C GLU A 27 -5.86 -18.70 9.18
N ARG A 28 -5.87 -17.62 8.40
CA ARG A 28 -4.75 -16.68 8.33
C ARG A 28 -5.22 -15.25 8.14
N THR A 29 -4.61 -14.32 8.86
CA THR A 29 -4.75 -12.88 8.67
C THR A 29 -3.38 -12.24 8.54
N VAL A 30 -3.20 -11.37 7.57
CA VAL A 30 -1.98 -10.59 7.31
C VAL A 30 -2.35 -9.15 6.95
N THR A 31 -1.35 -8.26 6.98
CA THR A 31 -1.50 -6.86 6.61
C THR A 31 -0.40 -6.46 5.63
N ALA A 32 -0.76 -5.72 4.59
CA ALA A 32 0.15 -5.04 3.68
C ALA A 32 -0.28 -3.57 3.59
N GLY A 33 0.44 -2.70 4.30
CA GLY A 33 0.10 -1.29 4.45
C GLY A 33 -1.33 -1.10 4.97
N THR A 34 -2.22 -0.52 4.16
CA THR A 34 -3.63 -0.29 4.53
C THR A 34 -4.52 -1.51 4.31
N LEU A 35 -4.05 -2.53 3.59
CA LEU A 35 -4.83 -3.73 3.28
C LEU A 35 -4.74 -4.75 4.41
N ARG A 36 -5.90 -5.10 4.98
CA ARG A 36 -6.07 -6.30 5.81
C ARG A 36 -6.59 -7.45 4.95
N ILE A 37 -5.83 -8.55 4.91
CA ILE A 37 -6.13 -9.72 4.09
C ILE A 37 -6.41 -10.90 5.01
N GLU A 38 -7.55 -11.56 4.81
CA GLU A 38 -8.03 -12.67 5.63
C GLU A 38 -8.37 -13.86 4.74
N LEU A 39 -8.00 -15.07 5.20
CA LEU A 39 -8.14 -16.32 4.45
C LEU A 39 -8.86 -17.37 5.29
N TRP A 40 -9.82 -18.07 4.68
CA TRP A 40 -10.54 -19.19 5.27
C TRP A 40 -10.42 -20.43 4.38
N TYR A 41 -10.10 -21.57 4.97
CA TYR A 41 -10.22 -22.86 4.30
C TYR A 41 -11.68 -23.32 4.32
N LEU A 42 -12.24 -23.66 3.15
CA LEU A 42 -13.67 -23.99 3.02
C LEU A 42 -14.01 -25.44 3.37
N GLY A 43 -13.04 -26.24 3.82
CA GLY A 43 -13.26 -27.45 4.63
C GLY A 43 -14.03 -28.62 4.00
N ARG A 44 -14.57 -28.46 2.78
CA ARG A 44 -15.22 -29.53 2.03
C ARG A 44 -14.15 -30.35 1.31
N GLU A 45 -14.44 -31.63 1.14
CA GLU A 45 -13.56 -32.61 0.50
C GLU A 45 -12.79 -32.02 -0.70
N PRO A 46 -11.52 -32.40 -0.90
CA PRO A 46 -10.69 -31.87 -1.98
C PRO A 46 -11.46 -31.91 -3.32
N GLU A 47 -11.52 -30.77 -4.02
CA GLU A 47 -12.24 -30.68 -5.27
C GLU A 47 -11.46 -31.44 -6.36
N PRO A 48 -12.04 -32.48 -6.98
CA PRO A 48 -11.35 -33.24 -8.01
C PRO A 48 -11.15 -32.37 -9.25
N TRP A 49 -9.90 -32.29 -9.72
CA TRP A 49 -9.52 -31.74 -11.01
C TRP A 49 -9.34 -32.89 -12.02
N PRO A 50 -10.13 -32.93 -13.11
CA PRO A 50 -10.10 -34.03 -14.07
C PRO A 50 -8.68 -34.39 -14.51
N ASP A 51 -8.33 -35.67 -14.37
CA ASP A 51 -7.04 -36.27 -14.77
C ASP A 51 -5.78 -35.68 -14.12
N ARG A 52 -5.89 -34.80 -13.11
CA ARG A 52 -4.73 -34.17 -12.47
C ARG A 52 -4.61 -34.38 -10.97
N GLY A 53 -5.71 -34.65 -10.25
CA GLY A 53 -5.69 -34.84 -8.80
C GLY A 53 -6.79 -34.03 -8.12
N ALA A 54 -6.59 -33.61 -6.88
CA ALA A 54 -7.56 -32.77 -6.16
C ALA A 54 -6.94 -31.46 -5.68
N ARG A 55 -7.75 -30.43 -5.47
CA ARG A 55 -7.34 -29.12 -4.96
C ARG A 55 -8.20 -28.69 -3.77
N HIS A 56 -7.61 -27.95 -2.86
CA HIS A 56 -8.31 -27.35 -1.72
C HIS A 56 -8.88 -25.98 -2.10
N ARG A 57 -10.07 -25.65 -1.58
CA ARG A 57 -10.77 -24.37 -1.83
C ARG A 57 -10.64 -23.44 -0.64
N TYR A 58 -10.38 -22.18 -0.92
CA TYR A 58 -10.29 -21.13 0.08
C TYR A 58 -11.18 -19.95 -0.30
N SER A 59 -11.69 -19.24 0.70
CA SER A 59 -12.26 -17.92 0.53
C SER A 59 -11.35 -16.89 1.16
N TYR A 60 -11.38 -15.67 0.63
CA TYR A 60 -10.63 -14.56 1.14
C TYR A 60 -11.50 -13.32 1.31
N ARG A 61 -11.03 -12.43 2.17
CA ARG A 61 -11.57 -11.08 2.35
C ARG A 61 -10.40 -10.10 2.36
N VAL A 62 -10.49 -9.06 1.56
CA VAL A 62 -9.56 -7.92 1.60
C VAL A 62 -10.34 -6.70 2.04
N THR A 63 -9.82 -5.99 3.04
CA THR A 63 -10.42 -4.78 3.59
C THR A 63 -9.38 -3.67 3.54
N ASP A 64 -9.72 -2.53 2.95
CA ASP A 64 -8.90 -1.34 3.07
C ASP A 64 -9.20 -0.63 4.40
N THR A 65 -8.19 -0.51 5.25
CA THR A 65 -8.31 0.09 6.58
C THR A 65 -8.16 1.61 6.57
N ALA A 66 -7.67 2.21 5.46
CA ALA A 66 -7.53 3.66 5.33
C ALA A 66 -8.88 4.38 5.18
N THR A 67 -9.90 3.71 4.61
CA THR A 67 -11.27 4.23 4.50
C THR A 67 -12.00 4.38 5.85
N ARG A 68 -11.32 4.15 6.98
CA ARG A 68 -11.93 4.18 8.32
C ARG A 68 -11.69 5.47 9.11
N SER A 69 -11.08 6.50 8.53
CA SER A 69 -10.64 7.67 9.30
C SER A 69 -10.80 9.02 8.59
N ARG A 70 -11.95 9.29 7.94
CA ARG A 70 -12.34 10.67 7.60
C ARG A 70 -13.55 11.11 8.44
N ASP A 71 -13.24 11.96 9.42
CA ASP A 71 -14.15 12.78 10.25
C ASP A 71 -15.17 12.09 11.19
N GLU A 72 -14.79 12.00 12.47
CA GLU A 72 -15.72 12.15 13.59
C GLU A 72 -16.24 13.61 13.62
N GLY A 73 -17.10 13.99 12.68
CA GLY A 73 -17.56 15.38 12.57
C GLY A 73 -18.89 15.63 11.86
N ASP A 74 -19.33 14.73 10.96
CA ASP A 74 -20.58 14.96 10.21
C ASP A 74 -21.38 13.66 10.05
N GLU A 75 -22.53 13.58 10.72
CA GLU A 75 -23.37 12.38 10.87
C GLU A 75 -24.16 12.02 9.58
N ARG A 76 -23.66 12.38 8.40
CA ARG A 76 -24.34 12.17 7.11
C ARG A 76 -23.53 11.49 6.00
N THR A 77 -22.27 11.16 6.21
CA THR A 77 -21.50 10.34 5.25
C THR A 77 -20.95 9.12 5.96
N ARG A 78 -21.71 8.03 5.96
CA ARG A 78 -21.20 6.73 6.39
C ARG A 78 -20.20 6.29 5.31
N GLU A 79 -18.91 6.59 5.47
CA GLU A 79 -17.85 6.04 4.61
C GLU A 79 -17.98 4.52 4.63
N GLU A 80 -18.35 3.96 3.48
CA GLU A 80 -18.51 2.52 3.31
C GLU A 80 -17.12 1.91 3.25
N VAL A 81 -16.79 1.07 4.22
CA VAL A 81 -15.49 0.38 4.25
C VAL A 81 -15.36 -0.44 2.98
N SER A 82 -14.31 -0.19 2.19
CA SER A 82 -14.03 -0.95 0.97
C SER A 82 -13.66 -2.38 1.33
N VAL A 83 -14.52 -3.33 0.95
CA VAL A 83 -14.35 -4.77 1.24
C VAL A 83 -14.54 -5.57 -0.05
N ALA A 84 -13.61 -6.48 -0.32
CA ALA A 84 -13.65 -7.43 -1.42
C ALA A 84 -13.66 -8.84 -0.82
N VAL A 85 -14.51 -9.71 -1.36
CA VAL A 85 -14.63 -11.10 -0.93
C VAL A 85 -14.60 -11.99 -2.16
N GLY A 86 -13.83 -13.08 -2.08
CA GLY A 86 -13.74 -14.08 -3.14
C GLY A 86 -13.66 -15.50 -2.59
N SER A 87 -13.94 -16.48 -3.44
CA SER A 87 -13.90 -17.93 -3.13
C SER A 87 -13.30 -18.77 -4.25
N ASP A 88 -12.62 -18.10 -5.16
CA ASP A 88 -11.99 -18.59 -6.38
C ASP A 88 -10.55 -19.08 -6.17
N LEU A 89 -10.00 -18.91 -4.97
CA LEU A 89 -8.64 -19.31 -4.63
C LEU A 89 -8.53 -20.83 -4.39
N ARG A 90 -7.52 -21.45 -5.03
CA ARG A 90 -7.29 -22.91 -5.02
C ARG A 90 -5.83 -23.24 -4.74
N SER A 91 -5.60 -24.31 -3.98
CA SER A 91 -4.26 -24.88 -3.82
C SER A 91 -3.71 -25.47 -5.13
N GLY A 92 -2.40 -25.77 -5.11
CA GLY A 92 -1.78 -26.68 -6.06
C GLY A 92 -2.47 -28.05 -6.10
N VAL A 93 -2.33 -28.76 -7.23
CA VAL A 93 -2.94 -30.08 -7.40
C VAL A 93 -2.20 -31.11 -6.54
N GLY A 94 -2.94 -31.78 -5.64
CA GLY A 94 -2.38 -32.76 -4.70
C GLY A 94 -1.58 -32.13 -3.55
N ALA A 95 -1.53 -30.79 -3.47
CA ALA A 95 -0.90 -30.08 -2.36
C ALA A 95 -1.69 -30.32 -1.06
N PRO A 96 -1.01 -30.38 0.11
CA PRO A 96 -1.70 -30.41 1.39
C PRO A 96 -2.49 -29.12 1.64
N VAL A 97 -3.34 -29.11 2.67
CA VAL A 97 -3.95 -27.87 3.16
C VAL A 97 -2.87 -27.01 3.80
N ASP A 98 -2.43 -25.99 3.07
CA ASP A 98 -1.42 -25.03 3.54
C ASP A 98 -1.97 -23.59 3.37
N PRO A 99 -2.45 -22.96 4.47
CA PRO A 99 -2.92 -21.59 4.43
C PRO A 99 -1.84 -20.55 4.11
N ASP A 100 -0.57 -20.79 4.45
CA ASP A 100 0.50 -19.82 4.21
C ASP A 100 0.93 -19.87 2.73
N GLU A 101 1.05 -21.05 2.12
CA GLU A 101 1.27 -21.20 0.67
C GLU A 101 0.14 -20.54 -0.15
N THR A 102 -1.10 -20.74 0.31
CA THR A 102 -2.28 -20.16 -0.32
C THR A 102 -2.35 -18.65 -0.12
N MET A 103 -1.98 -18.14 1.06
CA MET A 103 -1.87 -16.71 1.33
C MET A 103 -0.80 -16.07 0.44
N CYS A 104 0.36 -16.72 0.27
CA CYS A 104 1.41 -16.26 -0.64
C CYS A 104 0.87 -16.12 -2.09
N SER A 105 0.11 -17.11 -2.56
CA SER A 105 -0.53 -17.05 -3.88
C SER A 105 -1.51 -15.88 -4.00
N LEU A 106 -2.31 -15.60 -2.96
CA LEU A 106 -3.23 -14.45 -2.94
C LEU A 106 -2.48 -13.12 -2.97
N VAL A 107 -1.39 -12.99 -2.20
CA VAL A 107 -0.54 -11.80 -2.21
C VAL A 107 0.07 -11.58 -3.59
N ALA A 108 0.57 -12.62 -4.25
CA ALA A 108 1.09 -12.54 -5.62
C ALA A 108 0.03 -12.04 -6.62
N PHE A 109 -1.22 -12.49 -6.52
CA PHE A 109 -2.31 -11.99 -7.36
C PHE A 109 -2.64 -10.51 -7.10
N LEU A 110 -2.62 -10.08 -5.83
CA LEU A 110 -2.82 -8.67 -5.47
C LEU A 110 -1.68 -7.80 -6.01
N SER A 111 -0.42 -8.25 -5.91
CA SER A 111 0.73 -7.56 -6.51
C SER A 111 0.55 -7.41 -8.02
N ALA A 112 0.20 -8.50 -8.72
CA ALA A 112 -0.05 -8.48 -10.16
C ALA A 112 -1.20 -7.54 -10.55
N ALA A 113 -2.23 -7.41 -9.70
CA ALA A 113 -3.33 -6.48 -9.89
C ALA A 113 -2.91 -5.01 -9.73
N GLY A 114 -2.07 -4.71 -8.73
CA GLY A 114 -1.47 -3.39 -8.55
C GLY A 114 -0.55 -3.00 -9.72
N GLU A 115 0.27 -3.94 -10.21
CA GLU A 115 1.09 -3.74 -11.40
C GLU A 115 0.25 -3.52 -12.67
N ALA A 116 -0.85 -4.26 -12.83
CA ALA A 116 -1.78 -4.10 -13.94
C ALA A 116 -2.44 -2.72 -13.95
N TYR A 117 -2.76 -2.21 -12.76
CA TYR A 117 -3.23 -0.83 -12.56
C TYR A 117 -2.16 0.18 -12.98
N ALA A 118 -0.92 0.03 -12.47
CA ALA A 118 0.22 0.87 -12.85
C ALA A 118 0.49 0.89 -14.36
N TRP A 119 0.46 -0.30 -14.98
CA TRP A 119 0.65 -0.45 -16.42
C TRP A 119 -0.41 0.32 -17.20
N THR A 120 -1.68 0.21 -16.80
CA THR A 120 -2.80 0.84 -17.50
C THR A 120 -2.77 2.36 -17.37
N MET A 121 -2.34 2.89 -16.22
CA MET A 121 -2.08 4.34 -16.06
C MET A 121 -1.02 4.85 -17.06
N ARG A 122 0.01 4.05 -17.35
CA ARG A 122 1.05 4.37 -18.33
C ARG A 122 0.64 4.06 -19.78
N ASN A 123 -0.30 3.14 -19.98
CA ASN A 123 -0.72 2.64 -21.29
C ASN A 123 -2.26 2.61 -21.46
N PRO A 124 -2.95 3.77 -21.52
CA PRO A 124 -4.41 3.81 -21.46
C PRO A 124 -5.12 3.12 -22.63
N SER A 125 -4.46 3.01 -23.79
CA SER A 125 -5.01 2.36 -24.98
C SER A 125 -4.90 0.82 -24.96
N THR A 126 -4.11 0.27 -24.04
CA THR A 126 -3.78 -1.16 -23.96
C THR A 126 -3.83 -1.63 -22.50
N PRO A 127 -5.04 -1.74 -21.91
CA PRO A 127 -5.19 -2.18 -20.53
C PRO A 127 -4.68 -3.60 -20.34
N SER A 128 -4.17 -3.89 -19.15
CA SER A 128 -3.72 -5.23 -18.77
C SER A 128 -4.91 -6.17 -18.56
N GLU A 129 -4.77 -7.44 -18.94
CA GLU A 129 -5.80 -8.47 -18.72
C GLU A 129 -6.06 -8.74 -17.23
N ASN A 130 -5.08 -8.45 -16.38
CA ASN A 130 -5.16 -8.67 -14.93
C ASN A 130 -6.03 -7.65 -14.19
N LEU A 131 -6.46 -6.55 -14.83
CA LEU A 131 -7.39 -5.58 -14.23
C LEU A 131 -8.75 -6.19 -13.86
N GLY A 132 -9.16 -7.25 -14.56
CA GLY A 132 -10.43 -7.93 -14.31
C GLY A 132 -10.41 -8.93 -13.16
N LEU A 133 -9.26 -9.14 -12.50
CA LEU A 133 -9.11 -10.14 -11.44
C LEU A 133 -9.81 -9.71 -10.14
N PHE A 134 -9.79 -8.41 -9.83
CA PHE A 134 -10.37 -7.84 -8.63
C PHE A 134 -11.23 -6.61 -8.95
N PRO A 135 -12.09 -6.16 -8.02
CA PRO A 135 -12.80 -4.89 -8.16
C PRO A 135 -11.83 -3.72 -8.35
N ASP A 136 -12.24 -2.69 -9.10
CA ASP A 136 -11.37 -1.57 -9.48
C ASP A 136 -10.66 -0.91 -8.29
N TRP A 137 -11.38 -0.69 -7.19
CA TRP A 137 -10.81 -0.09 -5.99
C TRP A 137 -9.67 -0.93 -5.39
N LEU A 138 -9.73 -2.26 -5.52
CA LEU A 138 -8.72 -3.16 -4.96
C LEU A 138 -7.46 -3.18 -5.84
N ASN A 139 -7.60 -3.02 -7.15
CA ASN A 139 -6.45 -2.85 -8.05
C ASN A 139 -5.67 -1.58 -7.69
N GLU A 140 -6.39 -0.46 -7.48
CA GLU A 140 -5.79 0.80 -7.04
C GLU A 140 -5.18 0.70 -5.64
N ALA A 141 -5.90 0.11 -4.68
CA ALA A 141 -5.37 -0.05 -3.33
C ALA A 141 -4.16 -0.99 -3.29
N ALA A 142 -4.12 -2.04 -4.11
CA ALA A 142 -2.95 -2.90 -4.25
C ALA A 142 -1.76 -2.15 -4.88
N TYR A 143 -2.00 -1.30 -5.87
CA TYR A 143 -0.96 -0.42 -6.41
C TYR A 143 -0.38 0.52 -5.34
N MET A 144 -1.21 1.12 -4.50
CA MET A 144 -0.78 2.01 -3.41
C MET A 144 0.00 1.29 -2.30
N ASN A 145 -0.14 -0.03 -2.18
CA ASN A 145 0.51 -0.88 -1.17
C ASN A 145 1.50 -1.88 -1.80
N LEU A 146 2.00 -1.63 -3.02
CA LEU A 146 2.79 -2.59 -3.77
C LEU A 146 4.12 -2.97 -3.08
N SER A 147 4.74 -2.02 -2.38
CA SER A 147 5.98 -2.26 -1.63
C SER A 147 5.72 -3.17 -0.42
N GLU A 148 4.63 -2.93 0.29
CA GLU A 148 4.22 -3.70 1.47
C GLU A 148 3.77 -5.11 1.08
N LEU A 149 3.13 -5.28 -0.07
CA LEU A 149 2.81 -6.59 -0.64
C LEU A 149 4.08 -7.38 -0.98
N ALA A 150 5.11 -6.73 -1.55
CA ALA A 150 6.38 -7.38 -1.85
C ALA A 150 7.13 -7.84 -0.57
N VAL A 151 7.16 -7.01 0.47
CA VAL A 151 7.73 -7.38 1.79
C VAL A 151 6.95 -8.53 2.41
N LEU A 152 5.62 -8.48 2.35
CA LEU A 152 4.76 -9.54 2.85
C LEU A 152 4.99 -10.85 2.10
N GLU A 153 5.13 -10.84 0.79
CA GLU A 153 5.42 -12.02 -0.03
C GLU A 153 6.74 -12.67 0.37
N ALA A 154 7.81 -11.89 0.53
CA ALA A 154 9.10 -12.39 1.02
C ALA A 154 8.99 -13.01 2.43
N SER A 155 8.15 -12.45 3.29
CA SER A 155 7.92 -13.01 4.64
C SER A 155 7.12 -14.31 4.66
N LEU A 156 6.24 -14.51 3.65
CA LEU A 156 5.40 -15.69 3.54
C LEU A 156 6.12 -16.86 2.86
N ASN A 157 7.17 -16.58 2.07
CA ASN A 157 7.92 -17.59 1.35
C ASN A 157 9.43 -17.54 1.65
N PRO A 158 9.87 -18.10 2.79
CA PRO A 158 11.28 -18.12 3.15
C PRO A 158 12.13 -19.06 2.28
N ASP A 159 11.52 -20.03 1.60
CA ASP A 159 12.19 -21.03 0.74
C ASP A 159 12.42 -20.53 -0.70
N LEU A 160 11.79 -19.40 -1.07
CA LEU A 160 12.13 -18.60 -2.26
C LEU A 160 13.16 -17.50 -1.96
N GLY A 161 13.61 -17.37 -0.71
CA GLY A 161 14.79 -16.59 -0.37
C GLY A 161 16.04 -17.35 -0.81
N PRO A 162 17.07 -16.68 -1.39
CA PRO A 162 18.39 -17.29 -1.48
C PRO A 162 18.82 -17.82 -0.10
N ASP A 163 19.59 -18.91 -0.04
CA ASP A 163 20.18 -19.39 1.23
C ASP A 163 20.73 -18.18 2.01
N ASP A 164 20.62 -18.10 3.33
CA ASP A 164 21.05 -16.90 4.10
C ASP A 164 22.48 -16.44 3.73
N ASP A 165 23.38 -17.39 3.44
CA ASP A 165 24.74 -17.14 2.95
C ASP A 165 24.78 -16.55 1.51
N GLU A 166 23.84 -16.97 0.66
CA GLU A 166 23.65 -16.49 -0.71
C GLU A 166 22.87 -15.17 -0.75
N LEU A 167 22.00 -14.89 0.23
CA LEU A 167 21.38 -13.58 0.47
C LEU A 167 22.42 -12.58 0.95
N GLU A 168 23.28 -12.97 1.89
CA GLU A 168 24.39 -12.12 2.34
C GLU A 168 25.41 -11.89 1.21
N ALA A 169 25.73 -12.93 0.43
CA ALA A 169 26.59 -12.79 -0.75
C ALA A 169 25.94 -12.00 -1.89
N ALA A 170 24.64 -12.16 -2.15
CA ALA A 170 23.90 -11.42 -3.17
C ALA A 170 23.64 -9.97 -2.74
N PHE A 171 23.44 -9.71 -1.44
CA PHE A 171 23.33 -8.36 -0.89
C PHE A 171 24.68 -7.64 -0.96
N LEU A 172 25.79 -8.33 -0.63
CA LEU A 172 27.15 -7.81 -0.82
C LEU A 172 27.48 -7.60 -2.31
N ALA A 173 27.12 -8.54 -3.19
CA ALA A 173 27.33 -8.40 -4.63
C ALA A 173 26.43 -7.33 -5.27
N ALA A 174 25.20 -7.17 -4.79
CA ALA A 174 24.30 -6.10 -5.20
C ALA A 174 24.81 -4.76 -4.67
N ALA A 175 25.28 -4.66 -3.43
CA ALA A 175 25.89 -3.45 -2.89
C ALA A 175 27.14 -3.01 -3.70
N GLU A 176 27.86 -3.95 -4.32
CA GLU A 176 28.98 -3.66 -5.24
C GLU A 176 28.55 -3.40 -6.70
N THR A 177 27.27 -3.53 -7.03
CA THR A 177 26.74 -3.25 -8.37
C THR A 177 26.30 -1.77 -8.47
N PRO A 178 26.81 -0.98 -9.44
CA PRO A 178 26.34 0.38 -9.67
C PRO A 178 24.83 0.38 -9.94
N GLY A 179 24.04 1.06 -9.09
CA GLY A 179 22.58 1.15 -9.22
C GLY A 179 21.75 0.19 -8.36
N SER A 180 22.35 -0.51 -7.39
CA SER A 180 21.59 -1.25 -6.37
C SER A 180 20.90 -0.32 -5.37
N PRO A 181 19.72 -0.66 -4.84
CA PRO A 181 19.03 0.12 -3.79
C PRO A 181 19.83 0.22 -2.47
N ALA A 182 20.97 -0.47 -2.34
CA ALA A 182 21.93 -0.30 -1.25
C ALA A 182 23.09 0.66 -1.60
N SER A 183 23.28 1.00 -2.87
CA SER A 183 24.39 1.86 -3.33
C SER A 183 24.21 3.30 -2.85
N TRP A 184 25.34 3.97 -2.56
CA TRP A 184 25.36 5.33 -2.04
C TRP A 184 26.18 6.25 -2.97
N PRO A 185 25.69 7.46 -3.30
CA PRO A 185 24.33 7.94 -3.01
C PRO A 185 23.27 7.14 -3.78
N PRO A 186 22.02 7.08 -3.27
CA PRO A 186 21.00 6.20 -3.83
C PRO A 186 20.35 6.72 -5.11
N ALA A 187 20.56 8.00 -5.43
CA ALA A 187 20.11 8.65 -6.66
C ALA A 187 20.91 9.94 -6.88
N THR A 188 20.55 10.71 -7.90
CA THR A 188 21.21 11.99 -8.19
C THR A 188 20.69 13.13 -7.32
N TRP A 189 19.39 13.18 -7.05
CA TRP A 189 18.69 14.29 -6.40
C TRP A 189 17.89 13.83 -5.18
N TYR A 190 17.70 14.72 -4.20
CA TYR A 190 16.75 14.56 -3.11
C TYR A 190 15.90 15.83 -2.92
N ASP A 191 14.68 15.65 -2.43
CA ASP A 191 13.70 16.71 -2.22
C ASP A 191 14.15 17.66 -1.09
N ILE A 192 14.09 18.97 -1.35
CA ILE A 192 14.22 19.99 -0.31
C ILE A 192 12.82 20.46 0.12
N VAL A 193 12.00 20.81 -0.87
CA VAL A 193 10.64 21.27 -0.64
C VAL A 193 9.80 21.08 -1.91
N PHE A 194 8.63 20.50 -1.71
CA PHE A 194 7.56 20.46 -2.71
C PHE A 194 6.38 21.30 -2.25
N LEU A 195 5.99 22.28 -3.08
CA LEU A 195 4.84 23.15 -2.87
C LEU A 195 3.81 22.91 -3.97
N GLN A 196 2.54 22.97 -3.60
CA GLN A 196 1.40 22.81 -4.51
C GLN A 196 0.32 23.85 -4.21
N ASP A 197 -0.67 23.94 -5.10
CA ASP A 197 -1.81 24.83 -4.95
C ASP A 197 -1.38 26.29 -4.67
N ASP A 198 -2.00 26.95 -3.69
CA ASP A 198 -1.78 28.38 -3.42
C ASP A 198 -0.31 28.72 -3.07
N GLU A 199 0.41 27.80 -2.42
CA GLU A 199 1.81 28.04 -2.02
C GLU A 199 2.75 27.96 -3.23
N GLY A 200 2.53 27.00 -4.13
CA GLY A 200 3.32 26.92 -5.35
C GLY A 200 2.97 28.02 -6.35
N HIS A 201 1.70 28.43 -6.47
CA HIS A 201 1.33 29.60 -7.29
C HIS A 201 2.04 30.88 -6.83
N GLN A 202 2.22 31.09 -5.52
CA GLN A 202 3.00 32.23 -5.02
C GLN A 202 4.46 32.21 -5.48
N ILE A 203 5.06 31.03 -5.59
CA ILE A 203 6.42 30.91 -6.12
C ILE A 203 6.45 31.08 -7.64
N VAL A 204 5.44 30.61 -8.37
CA VAL A 204 5.31 30.88 -9.81
C VAL A 204 5.20 32.38 -10.07
N ASP A 205 4.37 33.10 -9.30
CA ASP A 205 4.28 34.57 -9.38
C ASP A 205 5.63 35.24 -9.04
N LEU A 206 6.38 34.69 -8.08
CA LEU A 206 7.73 35.16 -7.76
C LEU A 206 8.69 34.96 -8.93
N ILE A 207 8.64 33.81 -9.61
CA ILE A 207 9.46 33.53 -10.79
C ILE A 207 9.12 34.53 -11.91
N ASP A 208 7.84 34.80 -12.16
CA ASP A 208 7.40 35.73 -13.21
C ASP A 208 7.79 37.18 -12.91
N THR A 209 7.83 37.57 -11.63
CA THR A 209 8.10 38.96 -11.21
C THR A 209 9.57 39.26 -10.94
N GLN A 210 10.32 38.30 -10.38
CA GLN A 210 11.68 38.49 -9.88
C GLN A 210 12.70 37.49 -10.46
N GLY A 211 12.24 36.53 -11.24
CA GLY A 211 13.07 35.52 -11.89
C GLY A 211 13.29 34.27 -11.04
N VAL A 212 13.83 33.24 -11.72
CA VAL A 212 14.12 31.92 -11.12
C VAL A 212 15.09 32.03 -9.95
N GLU A 213 16.14 32.85 -10.06
CA GLU A 213 17.19 32.98 -9.03
C GLU A 213 16.58 33.37 -7.66
N ALA A 214 15.63 34.30 -7.65
CA ALA A 214 14.94 34.73 -6.44
C ALA A 214 14.06 33.62 -5.83
N ALA A 215 13.44 32.79 -6.69
CA ALA A 215 12.67 31.64 -6.24
C ALA A 215 13.57 30.56 -5.65
N THR A 216 14.68 30.24 -6.31
CA THR A 216 15.70 29.30 -5.81
C THR A 216 16.25 29.77 -4.46
N GLU A 217 16.64 31.03 -4.32
CA GLU A 217 17.13 31.58 -3.04
C GLU A 217 16.07 31.47 -1.92
N ARG A 218 14.81 31.77 -2.24
CA ARG A 218 13.71 31.66 -1.27
C ARG A 218 13.45 30.23 -0.82
N LEU A 219 13.47 29.27 -1.75
CA LEU A 219 13.22 27.86 -1.45
C LEU A 219 14.43 27.18 -0.79
N ALA A 220 15.65 27.61 -1.11
CA ALA A 220 16.87 27.13 -0.45
C ALA A 220 16.89 27.47 1.05
N ALA A 221 16.08 28.41 1.52
CA ALA A 221 15.91 28.67 2.96
C ALA A 221 15.27 27.50 3.74
N TYR A 222 14.68 26.51 3.04
CA TYR A 222 14.17 25.26 3.62
C TYR A 222 15.20 24.12 3.59
N ASP A 223 16.38 24.34 2.99
CA ASP A 223 17.47 23.35 3.04
C ASP A 223 18.24 23.48 4.36
N TYR A 224 17.95 22.58 5.29
CA TYR A 224 18.66 22.43 6.57
C TYR A 224 19.84 21.45 6.48
N GLY A 225 20.29 21.13 5.27
CA GLY A 225 21.43 20.26 5.01
C GLY A 225 21.12 18.80 5.29
N THR A 226 21.93 18.16 6.15
CA THR A 226 21.83 16.73 6.46
C THR A 226 20.45 16.34 7.00
N GLU A 227 19.78 17.21 7.75
CA GLU A 227 18.43 16.93 8.28
C GLU A 227 17.40 16.81 7.15
N THR A 228 17.42 17.75 6.19
CA THR A 228 16.54 17.71 5.02
C THR A 228 16.84 16.48 4.16
N ARG A 229 18.12 16.18 3.92
CA ARG A 229 18.55 14.97 3.19
C ARG A 229 18.06 13.69 3.85
N ASP A 230 18.29 13.53 5.16
CA ASP A 230 17.92 12.33 5.89
C ASP A 230 16.39 12.15 5.95
N THR A 231 15.63 13.25 6.07
CA THR A 231 14.16 13.23 5.96
C THR A 231 13.72 12.79 4.55
N ALA A 232 14.29 13.37 3.50
CA ALA A 232 13.98 12.98 2.12
C ALA A 232 14.27 11.49 1.88
N LEU A 233 15.41 10.98 2.38
CA LEU A 233 15.76 9.56 2.32
C LEU A 233 14.78 8.67 3.10
N PHE A 234 14.38 9.07 4.30
CA PHE A 234 13.43 8.32 5.12
C PHE A 234 12.05 8.21 4.44
N HIS A 235 11.60 9.30 3.80
CA HIS A 235 10.32 9.35 3.09
C HIS A 235 10.37 8.80 1.66
N GLY A 236 11.57 8.51 1.13
CA GLY A 236 11.74 8.02 -0.25
C GLY A 236 11.62 9.10 -1.32
N HIS A 237 11.86 10.37 -0.97
CA HIS A 237 11.81 11.50 -1.90
C HIS A 237 13.20 11.80 -2.49
N TYR A 238 13.74 10.84 -3.22
CA TYR A 238 14.99 10.96 -3.97
C TYR A 238 14.82 10.39 -5.37
N TYR A 239 15.52 10.96 -6.35
CA TYR A 239 15.24 10.72 -7.77
C TYR A 239 16.51 10.75 -8.62
N ASP A 240 16.61 9.84 -9.58
CA ASP A 240 17.69 9.87 -10.58
C ASP A 240 17.56 11.05 -11.54
N GLU A 241 16.31 11.40 -11.87
CA GLU A 241 15.96 12.55 -12.70
C GLU A 241 14.89 13.39 -11.97
N PRO A 242 14.97 14.73 -12.01
CA PRO A 242 13.99 15.59 -11.37
C PRO A 242 12.56 15.28 -11.85
N PRO A 243 11.57 15.20 -10.95
CA PRO A 243 10.20 14.87 -11.32
C PRO A 243 9.61 15.91 -12.28
N GLY A 244 9.24 15.46 -13.48
CA GLY A 244 8.63 16.29 -14.51
C GLY A 244 7.10 16.21 -14.52
N SER A 245 6.46 17.23 -15.10
CA SER A 245 5.04 17.22 -15.45
C SER A 245 4.84 17.70 -16.89
N VAL A 246 3.69 17.40 -17.50
CA VAL A 246 3.33 17.95 -18.82
C VAL A 246 3.26 19.48 -18.71
N ASP A 247 3.94 20.19 -19.60
CA ASP A 247 4.15 21.65 -19.56
C ASP A 247 4.92 22.15 -18.32
N GLY A 248 5.61 21.24 -17.63
CA GLY A 248 6.56 21.56 -16.56
C GLY A 248 7.85 22.19 -17.11
N HIS A 249 8.42 23.08 -16.31
CA HIS A 249 9.70 23.73 -16.55
C HIS A 249 10.72 23.19 -15.54
N SER A 250 11.99 23.21 -15.92
CA SER A 250 13.10 22.81 -15.06
C SER A 250 14.33 23.64 -15.35
N ILE A 251 15.07 23.99 -14.30
CA ILE A 251 16.34 24.71 -14.40
C ILE A 251 17.28 24.28 -13.29
N GLU A 252 18.52 23.94 -13.67
CA GLU A 252 19.60 23.68 -12.73
C GLU A 252 20.32 24.98 -12.38
N ASP A 253 20.57 25.21 -11.10
CA ASP A 253 21.36 26.31 -10.55
C ASP A 253 22.25 25.80 -9.41
N GLY A 254 23.54 25.68 -9.68
CA GLY A 254 24.51 25.11 -8.75
C GLY A 254 24.18 23.66 -8.36
N ASP A 255 23.99 23.41 -7.06
CA ASP A 255 23.63 22.10 -6.52
C ASP A 255 22.12 21.84 -6.55
N TYR A 256 21.32 22.80 -7.00
CA TYR A 256 19.87 22.70 -7.01
C TYR A 256 19.30 22.55 -8.40
N VAL A 257 18.11 21.95 -8.45
CA VAL A 257 17.23 21.99 -9.60
C VAL A 257 15.86 22.43 -9.16
N LEU A 258 15.36 23.49 -9.78
CA LEU A 258 13.99 23.97 -9.59
C LEU A 258 13.12 23.42 -10.72
N THR A 259 12.05 22.73 -10.37
CA THR A 259 11.00 22.31 -11.32
C THR A 259 9.70 23.02 -10.96
N TRP A 260 8.94 23.45 -11.97
CA TRP A 260 7.63 24.04 -11.72
C TRP A 260 6.64 23.83 -12.86
N ASN A 261 5.36 23.82 -12.51
CA ASN A 261 4.26 23.85 -13.46
C ASN A 261 3.30 24.98 -13.07
N ALA A 262 3.26 26.02 -13.90
CA ALA A 262 2.42 27.19 -13.64
C ALA A 262 0.92 26.87 -13.63
N GLY A 263 0.48 25.89 -14.43
CA GLY A 263 -0.94 25.53 -14.53
C GLY A 263 -1.45 24.71 -13.34
N LEU A 264 -0.58 23.93 -12.70
CA LEU A 264 -0.89 23.12 -11.52
C LEU A 264 -0.48 23.81 -10.21
N GLY A 265 0.29 24.90 -10.28
CA GLY A 265 0.93 25.49 -9.10
C GLY A 265 1.88 24.53 -8.41
N HIS A 266 2.48 23.56 -9.13
CA HIS A 266 3.45 22.65 -8.55
C HIS A 266 4.83 23.26 -8.64
N VAL A 267 5.58 23.28 -7.54
CA VAL A 267 6.96 23.74 -7.49
C VAL A 267 7.77 22.77 -6.63
N ASN A 268 8.88 22.25 -7.16
CA ASN A 268 9.79 21.42 -6.39
C ASN A 268 11.22 21.97 -6.50
N LEU A 269 11.87 22.19 -5.36
CA LEU A 269 13.31 22.38 -5.28
C LEU A 269 13.97 21.07 -4.83
N LEU A 270 14.86 20.54 -5.65
CA LEU A 270 15.68 19.39 -5.30
C LEU A 270 17.14 19.79 -5.21
N ARG A 271 17.92 19.05 -4.40
CA ARG A 271 19.36 19.21 -4.26
C ARG A 271 20.10 17.95 -4.67
N ARG A 272 21.25 18.11 -5.30
CA ARG A 272 22.12 17.02 -5.74
C ARG A 272 22.80 16.37 -4.52
N PHE A 273 22.92 15.05 -4.52
CA PHE A 273 23.76 14.38 -3.53
C PHE A 273 25.23 14.78 -3.71
N ASP A 274 25.91 15.06 -2.60
CA ASP A 274 27.37 15.16 -2.62
C ASP A 274 27.95 13.74 -2.64
N PRO A 275 28.78 13.36 -3.63
CA PRO A 275 29.38 12.02 -3.69
C PRO A 275 30.35 11.73 -2.54
N THR A 276 30.74 12.74 -1.76
CA THR A 276 31.61 12.60 -0.58
C THR A 276 30.84 12.44 0.73
N ASP A 277 29.52 12.59 0.71
CA ASP A 277 28.70 12.37 1.90
C ASP A 277 28.75 10.90 2.35
N GLU A 278 28.64 10.67 3.65
CA GLU A 278 28.44 9.33 4.21
C GLU A 278 26.93 9.00 4.29
N PRO A 279 26.55 7.73 4.04
CA PRO A 279 25.17 7.28 4.22
C PRO A 279 24.72 7.44 5.68
N PRO A 280 23.46 7.83 5.94
CA PRO A 280 22.95 7.88 7.29
C PRO A 280 22.87 6.47 7.89
N ALA A 281 22.97 6.34 9.21
CA ALA A 281 23.05 5.05 9.89
C ALA A 281 21.78 4.17 9.78
N PHE A 282 20.66 4.70 9.28
CA PHE A 282 19.48 3.89 8.95
C PHE A 282 19.51 3.36 7.51
N TRP A 283 20.43 3.81 6.66
CA TRP A 283 20.49 3.34 5.29
C TRP A 283 21.12 1.93 5.21
N PRO A 284 20.62 1.02 4.35
CA PRO A 284 19.44 1.14 3.48
C PRO A 284 18.11 0.80 4.18
N ASP A 285 18.13 0.30 5.42
CA ASP A 285 16.94 -0.08 6.19
C ASP A 285 16.29 1.11 6.92
N ARG A 286 15.49 1.89 6.18
CA ARG A 286 14.70 3.03 6.71
C ARG A 286 13.82 2.67 7.92
N THR A 287 13.48 1.39 8.11
CA THR A 287 12.60 0.91 9.18
C THR A 287 13.33 0.29 10.37
N ALA A 288 14.66 0.11 10.32
CA ALA A 288 15.44 -0.50 11.39
C ALA A 288 15.22 0.14 12.78
N ARG A 289 14.89 1.44 12.81
CA ARG A 289 14.62 2.20 14.05
C ARG A 289 13.15 2.21 14.48
N LEU A 290 12.23 1.80 13.61
CA LEU A 290 10.80 1.71 13.90
C LEU A 290 10.39 0.36 14.50
N ALA A 291 11.35 -0.54 14.76
CA ALA A 291 11.12 -1.75 15.51
C ALA A 291 10.25 -1.44 16.74
N PRO A 292 9.14 -2.15 16.96
CA PRO A 292 8.18 -1.80 17.99
C PRO A 292 8.92 -1.74 19.33
N HIS A 293 8.96 -0.55 19.91
CA HIS A 293 9.27 -0.37 21.32
C HIS A 293 8.20 -1.17 22.05
N THR A 294 8.54 -2.39 22.45
CA THR A 294 7.74 -3.15 23.38
C THR A 294 7.68 -2.29 24.64
N PRO A 295 6.51 -1.76 25.04
CA PRO A 295 6.42 -0.99 26.27
C PRO A 295 6.81 -1.93 27.40
N THR A 296 8.03 -1.78 27.92
CA THR A 296 8.46 -2.49 29.10
C THR A 296 7.68 -1.89 30.26
N GLY A 297 6.63 -2.59 30.68
CA GLY A 297 5.83 -2.28 31.86
C GLY A 297 4.60 -1.43 31.59
N LEU A 298 3.48 -2.08 31.29
CA LEU A 298 2.17 -1.52 31.64
C LEU A 298 2.08 -1.51 33.18
N PRO A 299 1.75 -0.38 33.84
CA PRO A 299 1.35 -0.38 35.24
C PRO A 299 0.06 -1.20 35.39
N GLU A 300 -0.04 -1.99 36.47
CA GLU A 300 -1.25 -2.73 36.82
C GLU A 300 -2.48 -1.81 36.82
N GLU A 301 -3.54 -2.26 36.15
CA GLU A 301 -4.83 -1.59 36.02
C GLU A 301 -5.46 -1.34 37.41
N PRO A 302 -5.94 -0.12 37.72
CA PRO A 302 -6.52 0.16 39.04
C PRO A 302 -7.91 -0.50 39.18
N PRO A 303 -8.30 -0.92 40.40
CA PRO A 303 -9.52 -1.70 40.61
C PRO A 303 -10.78 -0.89 40.31
N ASN A 304 -11.56 -1.43 39.37
CA ASN A 304 -12.83 -0.96 38.88
C ASN A 304 -13.82 -0.61 40.01
N ARG A 305 -14.21 0.67 40.14
CA ARG A 305 -15.31 1.12 41.01
C ARG A 305 -16.46 1.65 40.15
N HIS A 306 -17.42 0.78 39.85
CA HIS A 306 -18.79 1.23 39.57
C HIS A 306 -19.71 0.87 40.75
N PRO A 307 -20.53 1.81 41.25
CA PRO A 307 -21.47 1.55 42.35
C PRO A 307 -22.71 0.81 41.85
N SER A 308 -23.08 -0.25 42.55
CA SER A 308 -24.27 -1.07 42.30
C SER A 308 -25.55 -0.24 42.36
N ALA A 309 -26.31 -0.24 41.26
CA ALA A 309 -27.66 0.30 41.20
C ALA A 309 -28.57 -0.44 42.20
N THR A 310 -29.21 0.34 43.09
CA THR A 310 -30.17 -0.12 44.10
C THR A 310 -31.44 -0.69 43.45
N ARG A 311 -31.67 -1.99 43.60
CA ARG A 311 -32.96 -2.62 43.29
C ARG A 311 -33.95 -2.32 44.43
N ARG A 312 -34.94 -1.46 44.17
CA ARG A 312 -36.11 -1.30 45.05
C ARG A 312 -36.99 -2.54 44.89
N SER A 313 -37.20 -3.28 45.97
CA SER A 313 -38.28 -4.27 46.09
C SER A 313 -39.29 -3.78 47.13
N HIS A 314 -40.49 -3.47 46.67
CA HIS A 314 -41.68 -3.29 47.50
C HIS A 314 -42.34 -4.67 47.73
N SER A 315 -42.62 -4.98 48.99
CA SER A 315 -43.48 -6.08 49.46
C SER A 315 -44.95 -5.86 49.07
N PRO A 316 -45.78 -6.93 49.04
CA PRO A 316 -46.57 -7.36 50.22
C PRO A 316 -46.64 -8.91 50.32
N GLY A 317 -47.00 -9.58 51.41
CA GLY A 317 -47.55 -9.23 52.72
C GLY A 317 -47.84 -10.52 53.50
N LEU A 318 -48.24 -10.33 54.77
CA LEU A 318 -48.65 -11.28 55.82
C LEU A 318 -47.57 -12.18 56.44
#